data_AF-A0A133UZJ7-F1
#
_entry.id   AF-A0A133UZJ7-F1
#
_cell.length_a   1.000
_cell.length_b   1.000
_cell.length_c   1.000
_cell.angle_alpha   90.00
_cell.angle_beta   90.00
_cell.angle_gamma   90.00
#
_symmetry.space_group_name_H-M   'P 1'
#
loop_
_entity.id
_entity.type
_entity.pdbx_description
1 polymer ?
#
loop_
_entity_poly.entity_id
_entity_poly.type
_entity_poly.pdbx_seq_one_letter_code
_entity_poly.pdbx_strand_id
1 'polypeptide(L)'
;MNSEPRKSEKYSNVPEFETHFPSISDMSKEQESFYKHWLRRWKENDPIDVEGNISYLFVYVYDVLSWIRENRFEDVISELEKIRKVYKHEEKIYRSLGGWIADTYIIKGEYKKALEVQKSASLKLTNDKYLSLKRNLGLSLDGEDALSICRKKDLTDYGRAHREKVEKALTKVLREYENKNQTKLIEDFTNRHRNENLPGEFPLYNATPGIIPFENQYIDDLNYYKLDLKKARNVLTQENREGLSLIRKAENIARS
;
A
#
# COMPACT_ATOMS: atom_id res chain seq x y z
N MET A 1 21.11 -3.48 -11.89
CA MET A 1 21.85 -2.40 -11.20
C MET A 1 21.77 -2.60 -9.69
N ASN A 2 22.93 -2.62 -9.01
CA ASN A 2 23.06 -2.83 -7.54
C ASN A 2 23.88 -1.71 -6.87
N SER A 3 24.15 -0.61 -7.56
CA SER A 3 24.90 0.51 -6.98
C SER A 3 24.00 1.35 -6.10
N GLU A 4 24.38 1.49 -4.83
CA GLU A 4 23.82 2.51 -3.94
C GLU A 4 24.15 3.91 -4.49
N PRO A 5 23.31 4.92 -4.22
CA PRO A 5 23.59 6.27 -4.68
C PRO A 5 24.86 6.80 -4.00
N ARG A 6 25.68 7.51 -4.77
CA ARG A 6 26.93 8.11 -4.27
C ARG A 6 26.75 9.60 -4.03
N LYS A 7 27.56 10.17 -3.15
CA LYS A 7 27.59 11.63 -2.96
C LYS A 7 27.90 12.35 -4.26
N SER A 8 27.31 13.52 -4.45
CA SER A 8 27.61 14.36 -5.60
C SER A 8 29.03 14.92 -5.50
N GLU A 9 29.79 14.86 -6.59
CA GLU A 9 31.10 15.55 -6.71
C GLU A 9 30.94 17.03 -7.01
N LYS A 10 29.80 17.43 -7.60
CA LYS A 10 29.56 18.80 -8.07
C LYS A 10 28.95 19.70 -7.00
N TYR A 11 28.19 19.11 -6.07
CA TYR A 11 27.47 19.84 -5.04
C TYR A 11 28.00 19.41 -3.68
N SER A 12 28.48 20.37 -2.89
CA SER A 12 28.95 20.12 -1.52
C SER A 12 27.80 19.80 -0.57
N ASN A 13 26.59 20.31 -0.84
CA ASN A 13 25.33 19.97 -0.19
C ASN A 13 24.21 19.94 -1.25
N VAL A 14 23.23 19.06 -1.10
CA VAL A 14 22.02 19.08 -1.94
C VAL A 14 21.14 20.27 -1.57
N PRO A 15 20.73 21.15 -2.50
CA PRO A 15 19.86 22.29 -2.19
C PRO A 15 18.51 21.80 -1.65
N GLU A 16 18.08 22.33 -0.49
CA GLU A 16 16.83 21.92 0.15
C GLU A 16 15.61 22.30 -0.67
N PHE A 17 14.55 21.48 -0.61
CA PHE A 17 13.32 21.67 -1.38
C PHE A 17 12.12 21.75 -0.41
N GLU A 18 11.68 22.97 -0.09
CA GLU A 18 10.76 23.25 1.02
C GLU A 18 9.27 22.91 0.74
N THR A 19 8.90 22.58 -0.50
CA THR A 19 7.50 22.40 -0.92
C THR A 19 6.98 20.98 -0.72
N HIS A 20 5.74 20.86 -0.23
CA HIS A 20 5.08 19.57 -0.01
C HIS A 20 4.66 18.82 -1.29
N PHE A 21 4.41 19.54 -2.39
CA PHE A 21 4.06 18.99 -3.71
C PHE A 21 5.01 19.58 -4.75
N PRO A 22 6.22 19.02 -4.88
CA PRO A 22 7.25 19.67 -5.67
C PRO A 22 6.95 19.56 -7.16
N SER A 23 7.14 20.66 -7.87
CA SER A 23 7.15 20.72 -9.33
C SER A 23 8.42 21.41 -9.84
N ILE A 24 8.70 21.30 -11.14
CA ILE A 24 9.84 22.02 -11.75
C ILE A 24 9.64 23.54 -11.63
N SER A 25 8.40 24.03 -11.72
CA SER A 25 8.08 25.46 -11.61
C SER A 25 8.32 26.03 -10.21
N ASP A 26 8.37 25.20 -9.18
CA ASP A 26 8.66 25.62 -7.81
C ASP A 26 10.18 25.72 -7.54
N MET A 27 11.02 25.29 -8.48
CA MET A 27 12.46 25.23 -8.28
C MET A 27 13.11 26.61 -8.39
N SER A 28 13.97 26.95 -7.42
CA SER A 28 15.00 27.97 -7.59
C SER A 28 15.99 27.54 -8.68
N LYS A 29 16.75 28.50 -9.22
CA LYS A 29 17.79 28.20 -10.23
C LYS A 29 18.82 27.17 -9.76
N GLU A 30 19.12 27.16 -8.46
CA GLU A 30 20.06 26.21 -7.87
C GLU A 30 19.46 24.81 -7.78
N GLN A 31 18.21 24.69 -7.30
CA GLN A 31 17.47 23.43 -7.26
C GLN A 31 17.27 22.85 -8.66
N GLU A 32 16.94 23.69 -9.64
CA GLU A 32 16.80 23.28 -11.05
C GLU A 32 18.13 22.77 -11.61
N SER A 33 19.24 23.45 -11.31
CA SER A 33 20.58 23.04 -11.71
C SER A 33 20.96 21.68 -11.10
N PHE A 34 20.68 21.49 -9.81
CA PHE A 34 20.87 20.20 -9.14
C PHE A 34 19.99 19.11 -9.75
N TYR A 35 18.69 19.38 -9.95
CA TYR A 35 17.75 18.42 -10.53
C TYR A 35 18.17 17.97 -11.93
N LYS A 36 18.58 18.90 -12.80
CA LYS A 36 19.12 18.57 -14.13
C LYS A 36 20.39 17.74 -14.04
N HIS A 37 21.27 18.05 -13.08
CA HIS A 37 22.46 17.25 -12.82
C HIS A 37 22.07 15.83 -12.38
N TRP A 38 21.24 15.69 -11.35
CA TRP A 38 20.72 14.41 -10.86
C TRP A 38 20.09 13.59 -12.00
N LEU A 39 19.20 14.19 -12.80
CA LEU A 39 18.49 13.52 -13.88
C LEU A 39 19.44 12.99 -14.97
N ARG A 40 20.46 13.78 -15.33
CA ARG A 40 21.49 13.32 -16.27
C ARG A 40 22.22 12.09 -15.74
N ARG A 41 22.66 12.13 -14.48
CA ARG A 41 23.39 11.04 -13.83
C ARG A 41 22.53 9.80 -13.68
N TRP A 42 21.25 9.99 -13.35
CA TRP A 42 20.25 8.93 -13.31
C TRP A 42 20.07 8.21 -14.65
N LYS A 43 19.97 8.98 -15.75
CA LYS A 43 19.90 8.44 -17.13
C LYS A 43 21.17 7.71 -17.56
N GLU A 44 22.32 8.14 -17.05
CA GLU A 44 23.62 7.49 -17.23
C GLU A 44 23.82 6.24 -16.34
N ASN A 45 22.81 5.84 -15.55
CA ASN A 45 22.88 4.73 -14.58
C ASN A 45 23.93 4.95 -13.46
N ASP A 46 24.24 6.20 -13.14
CA ASP A 46 25.15 6.60 -12.05
C ASP A 46 24.38 7.43 -11.00
N PRO A 47 23.54 6.80 -10.16
CA PRO A 47 22.66 7.54 -9.25
C PRO A 47 23.47 8.31 -8.21
N ILE A 48 23.04 9.55 -7.94
CA ILE A 48 23.61 10.38 -6.88
C ILE A 48 22.63 10.53 -5.73
N ASP A 49 23.16 10.65 -4.52
CA ASP A 49 22.39 10.82 -3.30
C ASP A 49 21.62 12.14 -3.32
N VAL A 50 20.42 12.13 -2.76
CA VAL A 50 19.59 13.33 -2.55
C VAL A 50 19.68 13.85 -1.12
N GLU A 51 20.43 13.17 -0.24
CA GLU A 51 20.71 13.59 1.13
C GLU A 51 19.44 13.92 1.92
N GLY A 52 18.41 13.09 1.81
CA GLY A 52 17.09 13.31 2.44
C GLY A 52 16.15 14.26 1.68
N ASN A 53 16.62 14.96 0.64
CA ASN A 53 15.80 15.87 -0.18
C ASN A 53 15.00 15.10 -1.24
N ILE A 54 14.13 14.19 -0.79
CA ILE A 54 13.34 13.30 -1.65
C ILE A 54 12.39 14.02 -2.62
N SER A 55 12.17 15.33 -2.46
CA SER A 55 11.34 16.13 -3.38
C SER A 55 11.81 16.04 -4.82
N TYR A 56 13.13 15.99 -5.08
CA TYR A 56 13.67 15.79 -6.43
C TYR A 56 13.23 14.46 -7.05
N LEU A 57 13.16 13.40 -6.23
CA LEU A 57 12.67 12.09 -6.66
C LEU A 57 11.18 12.16 -6.98
N PHE A 58 10.38 12.87 -6.18
CA PHE A 58 8.95 13.05 -6.45
C PHE A 58 8.69 13.81 -7.76
N VAL A 59 9.44 14.88 -8.05
CA VAL A 59 9.32 15.61 -9.33
C VAL A 59 9.54 14.66 -10.51
N TYR A 60 10.59 13.85 -10.45
CA TYR A 60 10.87 12.88 -11.50
C TYR A 60 9.79 11.78 -11.59
N VAL A 61 9.32 11.28 -10.46
CA VAL A 61 8.27 10.25 -10.42
C VAL A 61 6.97 10.77 -11.04
N TYR A 62 6.60 12.04 -10.85
CA TYR A 62 5.42 12.61 -11.50
C TYR A 62 5.55 12.66 -13.03
N ASP A 63 6.74 12.97 -13.54
CA ASP A 63 7.04 12.87 -14.97
C ASP A 63 6.89 11.43 -15.48
N VAL A 64 7.47 10.45 -14.77
CA VAL A 64 7.33 9.03 -15.09
C VAL A 64 5.87 8.58 -15.09
N LEU A 65 5.09 8.94 -14.07
CA LEU A 65 3.67 8.57 -13.97
C LEU A 65 2.84 9.16 -15.12
N SER A 66 3.25 10.28 -15.71
CA SER A 66 2.55 10.86 -16.87
C SER A 66 2.55 9.93 -18.09
N TRP A 67 3.55 9.04 -18.22
CA TRP A 67 3.65 8.06 -19.32
C TRP A 67 2.51 7.03 -19.33
N ILE A 68 1.74 6.93 -18.24
CA ILE A 68 0.50 6.15 -18.21
C ILE A 68 -0.48 6.61 -19.31
N ARG A 69 -0.55 7.92 -19.58
CA ARG A 69 -1.41 8.48 -20.64
C ARG A 69 -1.01 8.02 -22.04
N GLU A 70 0.23 7.59 -22.20
CA GLU A 70 0.80 7.04 -23.42
C GLU A 70 0.73 5.51 -23.47
N ASN A 71 0.05 4.87 -22.49
CA ASN A 71 -0.03 3.43 -22.31
C ASN A 71 1.33 2.73 -22.07
N ARG A 72 2.33 3.44 -21.53
CA ARG A 72 3.68 2.91 -21.28
C ARG A 72 3.83 2.30 -19.87
N PHE A 73 2.91 1.41 -19.51
CA PHE A 73 2.80 0.88 -18.14
C PHE A 73 4.06 0.15 -17.66
N GLU A 74 4.67 -0.66 -18.52
CA GLU A 74 5.88 -1.42 -18.23
C GLU A 74 7.08 -0.51 -17.95
N ASP A 75 7.22 0.56 -18.72
CA ASP A 75 8.27 1.56 -18.52
C ASP A 75 8.09 2.26 -17.17
N VAL A 76 6.85 2.64 -16.84
CA VAL A 76 6.51 3.24 -15.54
C VAL A 76 6.88 2.29 -14.41
N ILE A 77 6.40 1.04 -14.44
CA ILE A 77 6.68 0.06 -13.38
C ILE A 77 8.18 -0.16 -13.23
N SER A 78 8.90 -0.37 -14.34
CA SER A 78 10.35 -0.58 -14.36
C SER A 78 11.09 0.59 -13.72
N GLU A 79 10.72 1.82 -14.07
CA GLU A 79 11.37 3.02 -13.56
C GLU A 79 11.09 3.25 -12.07
N LEU A 80 9.83 3.07 -11.63
CA LEU A 80 9.47 3.15 -10.21
C LEU A 80 10.18 2.07 -9.38
N GLU A 81 10.28 0.84 -9.87
CA GLU A 81 11.04 -0.23 -9.21
C GLU A 81 12.53 0.09 -9.13
N LYS A 82 13.11 0.67 -10.20
CA LYS A 82 14.50 1.11 -10.22
C LYS A 82 14.76 2.18 -9.15
N ILE A 83 13.93 3.22 -9.06
CA ILE A 83 14.06 4.26 -8.02
C ILE A 83 13.89 3.63 -6.63
N ARG A 84 12.87 2.82 -6.44
CA ARG A 84 12.56 2.17 -5.15
C ARG A 84 13.72 1.32 -4.65
N LYS A 85 14.43 0.64 -5.56
CA LYS A 85 15.60 -0.17 -5.24
C LYS A 85 16.81 0.68 -4.85
N VAL A 86 17.11 1.72 -5.63
CA VAL A 86 18.29 2.58 -5.41
C VAL A 86 18.14 3.40 -4.12
N TYR A 87 16.97 4.03 -3.93
CA TYR A 87 16.69 4.91 -2.78
C TYR A 87 15.89 4.19 -1.68
N LYS A 88 16.14 2.88 -1.47
CA LYS A 88 15.43 2.08 -0.45
C LYS A 88 15.59 2.58 0.99
N HIS A 89 16.66 3.33 1.26
CA HIS A 89 16.93 3.92 2.58
C HIS A 89 16.06 5.16 2.85
N GLU A 90 15.56 5.80 1.80
CA GLU A 90 14.61 6.91 1.90
C GLU A 90 13.20 6.35 2.13
N GLU A 91 12.81 6.19 3.40
CA GLU A 91 11.61 5.44 3.77
C GLU A 91 10.31 5.96 3.13
N LYS A 92 10.16 7.29 3.05
CA LYS A 92 8.95 7.91 2.51
C LYS A 92 8.79 7.64 1.01
N ILE A 93 9.83 7.81 0.20
CA ILE A 93 9.77 7.50 -1.23
C ILE A 93 9.61 5.99 -1.45
N TYR A 94 10.30 5.15 -0.68
CA TYR A 94 10.20 3.70 -0.78
C TYR A 94 8.76 3.20 -0.58
N ARG A 95 8.06 3.75 0.41
CA ARG A 95 6.64 3.41 0.69
C ARG A 95 5.71 3.94 -0.40
N SER A 96 5.86 5.20 -0.82
CA SER A 96 5.02 5.81 -1.86
C SER A 96 5.11 5.05 -3.19
N LEU A 97 6.32 4.69 -3.62
CA LEU A 97 6.56 3.94 -4.86
C LEU A 97 5.86 2.57 -4.86
N GLY A 98 5.83 1.87 -3.72
CA GLY A 98 5.08 0.60 -3.62
C GLY A 98 3.57 0.78 -3.83
N GLY A 99 3.01 1.90 -3.37
CA GLY A 99 1.61 2.27 -3.64
C GLY A 99 1.36 2.51 -5.12
N TRP A 100 2.19 3.36 -5.75
CA TRP A 100 2.05 3.72 -7.17
C TRP A 100 2.29 2.55 -8.12
N ILE A 101 3.25 1.67 -7.86
CA ILE A 101 3.44 0.45 -8.66
C ILE A 101 2.17 -0.42 -8.63
N ALA A 102 1.54 -0.57 -7.46
CA ALA A 102 0.28 -1.31 -7.36
C ALA A 102 -0.85 -0.61 -8.13
N ASP A 103 -0.94 0.73 -8.08
CA ASP A 103 -1.90 1.51 -8.86
C ASP A 103 -1.71 1.35 -10.36
N THR A 104 -0.46 1.35 -10.84
CA THR A 104 -0.16 1.09 -12.26
C THR A 104 -0.65 -0.29 -12.70
N TYR A 105 -0.44 -1.32 -11.88
CA TYR A 105 -1.00 -2.66 -12.15
C TYR A 105 -2.53 -2.69 -12.14
N ILE A 106 -3.18 -1.93 -11.25
CA ILE A 106 -4.65 -1.81 -11.19
C ILE A 106 -5.18 -1.18 -12.48
N ILE A 107 -4.61 -0.05 -12.92
CA ILE A 107 -5.04 0.64 -14.15
C ILE A 107 -4.90 -0.28 -15.36
N LYS A 108 -3.86 -1.10 -15.40
CA LYS A 108 -3.63 -2.11 -16.44
C LYS A 108 -4.57 -3.33 -16.36
N GLY A 109 -5.36 -3.47 -15.30
CA GLY A 109 -6.21 -4.64 -15.04
C GLY A 109 -5.47 -5.87 -14.50
N GLU A 110 -4.19 -5.74 -14.12
CA GLU A 110 -3.35 -6.83 -13.60
C GLU A 110 -3.49 -6.99 -12.07
N TYR A 111 -4.71 -7.21 -11.58
CA TYR A 111 -5.04 -7.22 -10.15
C TYR A 111 -4.22 -8.22 -9.32
N LYS A 112 -3.84 -9.37 -9.89
CA LYS A 112 -2.97 -10.35 -9.20
C LYS A 112 -1.62 -9.73 -8.86
N LYS A 113 -0.99 -9.04 -9.80
CA LYS A 113 0.32 -8.40 -9.57
C LYS A 113 0.21 -7.23 -8.60
N ALA A 114 -0.85 -6.43 -8.71
CA ALA A 114 -1.14 -5.38 -7.74
C ALA A 114 -1.25 -5.95 -6.31
N LEU A 115 -1.93 -7.09 -6.15
CA LEU A 115 -2.05 -7.77 -4.85
C LEU A 115 -0.70 -8.25 -4.33
N GLU A 116 0.17 -8.82 -5.18
CA GLU A 116 1.52 -9.24 -4.76
C GLU A 116 2.36 -8.07 -4.25
N VAL A 117 2.30 -6.90 -4.91
CA VAL A 117 2.97 -5.69 -4.44
C VAL A 117 2.45 -5.29 -3.06
N GLN A 118 1.12 -5.30 -2.87
CA GLN A 118 0.48 -4.96 -1.60
C GLN A 118 0.71 -5.99 -0.49
N LYS A 119 0.97 -7.27 -0.80
CA LYS A 119 1.28 -8.28 0.22
C LYS A 119 2.53 -7.95 1.03
N SER A 120 3.46 -7.19 0.44
CA SER A 120 4.66 -6.73 1.13
C SER A 120 4.41 -5.56 2.10
N ALA A 121 3.23 -4.94 2.08
CA ALA A 121 2.85 -3.89 3.01
C ALA A 121 2.51 -4.47 4.40
N SER A 122 2.91 -3.78 5.46
CA SER A 122 2.88 -4.27 6.84
C SER A 122 1.47 -4.38 7.47
N LEU A 123 0.41 -3.94 6.79
CA LEU A 123 -0.96 -3.90 7.33
C LEU A 123 -1.99 -4.29 6.26
N LYS A 124 -2.26 -5.59 6.10
CA LYS A 124 -3.10 -6.15 5.02
C LYS A 124 -4.60 -5.90 5.22
N LEU A 125 -5.14 -6.17 6.41
CA LEU A 125 -6.59 -6.07 6.67
C LEU A 125 -7.10 -4.65 6.98
N THR A 126 -6.22 -3.68 7.25
CA THR A 126 -6.62 -2.26 7.35
C THR A 126 -6.33 -1.49 6.06
N ASN A 127 -5.97 -2.21 4.99
CA ASN A 127 -5.65 -1.63 3.70
C ASN A 127 -6.80 -1.95 2.75
N ASP A 128 -7.66 -0.97 2.52
CA ASP A 128 -8.85 -1.10 1.67
C ASP A 128 -8.48 -1.54 0.25
N LYS A 129 -7.33 -1.10 -0.26
CA LYS A 129 -6.81 -1.52 -1.58
C LYS A 129 -6.52 -3.02 -1.59
N TYR A 130 -5.89 -3.56 -0.54
CA TYR A 130 -5.63 -5.00 -0.42
C TYR A 130 -6.92 -5.83 -0.41
N LEU A 131 -7.90 -5.44 0.41
CA LEU A 131 -9.20 -6.12 0.49
C LEU A 131 -9.98 -6.03 -0.82
N SER A 132 -10.00 -4.86 -1.45
CA SER A 132 -10.66 -4.66 -2.74
C SER A 132 -10.05 -5.53 -3.83
N LEU A 133 -8.72 -5.68 -3.84
CA LEU A 133 -8.03 -6.55 -4.79
C LEU A 133 -8.39 -8.03 -4.58
N LYS A 134 -8.37 -8.53 -3.33
CA LYS A 134 -8.80 -9.92 -3.05
C LYS A 134 -10.25 -10.15 -3.48
N ARG A 135 -11.14 -9.22 -3.18
CA ARG A 135 -12.55 -9.28 -3.57
C ARG A 135 -12.71 -9.39 -5.09
N ASN A 136 -12.07 -8.51 -5.85
CA ASN A 136 -12.12 -8.53 -7.31
C ASN A 136 -11.54 -9.81 -7.92
N LEU A 137 -10.56 -10.41 -7.25
CA LEU A 137 -9.99 -11.69 -7.64
C LEU A 137 -10.82 -12.90 -7.18
N GLY A 138 -11.95 -12.68 -6.49
CA GLY A 138 -12.77 -13.74 -5.91
C GLY A 138 -12.10 -14.51 -4.77
N LEU A 139 -11.00 -13.98 -4.24
CA LEU A 139 -10.21 -14.59 -3.16
C LEU A 139 -10.89 -14.34 -1.81
N SER A 140 -10.97 -15.39 -1.00
CA SER A 140 -11.44 -15.27 0.37
C SER A 140 -10.32 -14.79 1.31
N LEU A 141 -10.73 -14.30 2.48
CA LEU A 141 -9.78 -14.02 3.57
C LEU A 141 -9.15 -15.32 4.08
N ASP A 142 -7.91 -15.26 4.52
CA ASP A 142 -7.15 -16.38 5.08
C ASP A 142 -6.61 -16.05 6.48
N GLY A 143 -5.94 -17.02 7.09
CA GLY A 143 -5.37 -16.87 8.41
C GLY A 143 -4.25 -15.84 8.45
N GLU A 144 -3.53 -15.62 7.34
CA GLU A 144 -2.47 -14.62 7.27
C GLU A 144 -3.08 -13.22 7.38
N ASP A 145 -4.17 -12.98 6.65
CA ASP A 145 -4.95 -11.77 6.76
C ASP A 145 -5.38 -11.54 8.21
N ALA A 146 -6.03 -12.53 8.84
CA ALA A 146 -6.52 -12.43 10.21
C ALA A 146 -5.38 -12.15 11.22
N LEU A 147 -4.20 -12.72 11.02
CA LEU A 147 -3.04 -12.47 11.86
C LEU A 147 -2.42 -11.09 11.63
N SER A 148 -2.66 -10.43 10.49
CA SER A 148 -2.10 -9.11 10.19
C SER A 148 -2.65 -8.00 11.09
N ILE A 149 -3.87 -8.16 11.64
CA ILE A 149 -4.49 -7.22 12.60
C ILE A 149 -4.24 -7.60 14.05
N CYS A 150 -3.84 -8.84 14.31
CA CYS A 150 -3.50 -9.29 15.64
C CYS A 150 -2.16 -8.65 16.03
N ARG A 151 -2.13 -7.88 17.13
CA ARG A 151 -0.87 -7.40 17.67
C ARG A 151 -0.06 -8.62 18.13
N LYS A 152 1.27 -8.57 18.08
CA LYS A 152 2.14 -9.68 18.56
C LYS A 152 1.83 -10.15 19.99
N LYS A 153 1.30 -9.24 20.82
CA LYS A 153 0.85 -9.50 22.19
C LYS A 153 -0.48 -10.25 22.31
N ASP A 154 -1.25 -10.34 21.23
CA ASP A 154 -2.55 -11.01 21.19
C ASP A 154 -2.40 -12.54 20.99
N LEU A 155 -1.19 -13.01 20.63
CA LEU A 155 -0.84 -14.43 20.54
C LEU A 155 -0.25 -14.94 21.86
N THR A 156 -0.52 -16.19 22.22
CA THR A 156 0.17 -16.88 23.33
C THR A 156 1.63 -17.21 22.95
N ASP A 157 2.44 -17.66 23.90
CA ASP A 157 3.80 -18.15 23.60
C ASP A 157 3.79 -19.28 22.56
N TYR A 158 2.82 -20.19 22.67
CA TYR A 158 2.59 -21.23 21.67
C TYR A 158 2.25 -20.62 20.30
N GLY A 159 1.30 -19.69 20.25
CA GLY A 159 0.89 -19.06 19.00
C GLY A 159 2.02 -18.29 18.31
N ARG A 160 2.94 -17.70 19.09
CA ARG A 160 4.17 -17.10 18.58
C ARG A 160 5.15 -18.15 18.04
N ALA A 161 5.39 -19.23 18.78
CA ALA A 161 6.32 -20.30 18.39
C ALA A 161 5.81 -21.14 17.20
N HIS A 162 4.50 -21.18 16.98
CA HIS A 162 3.86 -22.04 15.96
C HIS A 162 2.93 -21.25 15.02
N ARG A 163 3.38 -20.06 14.59
CA ARG A 163 2.58 -19.13 13.78
C ARG A 163 1.93 -19.77 12.56
N GLU A 164 2.65 -20.58 11.78
CA GLU A 164 2.13 -21.23 10.58
C GLU A 164 0.96 -22.18 10.89
N LYS A 165 1.03 -22.92 12.02
CA LYS A 165 -0.07 -23.79 12.45
C LYS A 165 -1.30 -22.96 12.84
N VAL A 166 -1.09 -21.85 13.54
CA VAL A 166 -2.18 -20.92 13.91
C VAL A 166 -2.82 -20.31 12.66
N GLU A 167 -2.04 -19.93 11.67
CA GLU A 167 -2.52 -19.40 10.39
C GLU A 167 -3.41 -20.42 9.65
N LYS A 168 -2.96 -21.67 9.53
CA LYS A 168 -3.75 -22.77 8.93
C LYS A 168 -5.05 -23.02 9.70
N ALA A 169 -4.99 -23.03 11.03
CA ALA A 169 -6.17 -23.21 11.87
C ALA A 169 -7.17 -22.05 11.75
N LEU A 170 -6.68 -20.80 11.72
CA LEU A 170 -7.52 -19.62 11.48
C LEU A 170 -8.18 -19.68 10.11
N THR A 171 -7.44 -20.05 9.07
CA THR A 171 -8.00 -20.23 7.72
C THR A 171 -9.16 -21.23 7.73
N LYS A 172 -8.99 -22.37 8.42
CA LYS A 172 -10.06 -23.36 8.58
C LYS A 172 -11.29 -22.78 9.29
N VAL A 173 -11.09 -22.06 10.40
CA VAL A 173 -12.17 -21.41 11.16
C VAL A 173 -12.91 -20.38 10.30
N LEU A 174 -12.20 -19.59 9.50
CA LEU A 174 -12.82 -18.64 8.57
C LEU A 174 -13.68 -19.36 7.51
N ARG A 175 -13.19 -20.46 6.93
CA ARG A 175 -13.95 -21.25 5.94
C ARG A 175 -15.17 -21.92 6.56
N GLU A 176 -15.06 -22.46 7.77
CA GLU A 176 -16.20 -23.02 8.50
C GLU A 176 -17.28 -21.95 8.73
N TYR A 177 -16.89 -20.73 9.08
CA TYR A 177 -17.80 -19.60 9.24
C TYR A 177 -18.47 -19.22 7.91
N GLU A 178 -17.70 -19.05 6.84
CA GLU A 178 -18.23 -18.70 5.51
C GLU A 178 -19.25 -19.75 5.02
N ASN A 179 -18.92 -21.04 5.18
CA ASN A 179 -19.79 -22.15 4.80
C ASN A 179 -21.07 -22.19 5.63
N LYS A 180 -20.97 -22.06 6.96
CA LYS A 180 -22.12 -22.08 7.88
C LYS A 180 -23.11 -20.97 7.56
N ASN A 181 -22.61 -19.78 7.24
CA ASN A 181 -23.42 -18.58 7.03
C ASN A 181 -23.73 -18.32 5.55
N GLN A 182 -23.30 -19.19 4.64
CA GLN A 182 -23.46 -19.04 3.18
C GLN A 182 -23.04 -17.65 2.66
N THR A 183 -21.96 -17.11 3.24
CA THR A 183 -21.47 -15.77 2.91
C THR A 183 -19.96 -15.78 2.76
N LYS A 184 -19.42 -14.88 1.91
CA LYS A 184 -17.98 -14.61 1.88
C LYS A 184 -17.69 -13.48 2.85
N LEU A 185 -16.77 -13.70 3.80
CA LEU A 185 -16.42 -12.70 4.80
C LEU A 185 -15.95 -11.39 4.17
N ILE A 186 -15.19 -11.49 3.07
CA ILE A 186 -14.72 -10.33 2.35
C ILE A 186 -15.86 -9.50 1.75
N GLU A 187 -16.91 -10.14 1.23
CA GLU A 187 -18.10 -9.46 0.71
C GLU A 187 -18.88 -8.80 1.85
N ASP A 188 -19.08 -9.52 2.95
CA ASP A 188 -19.78 -9.02 4.14
C ASP A 188 -19.07 -7.78 4.72
N PHE A 189 -17.74 -7.82 4.87
CA PHE A 189 -16.97 -6.64 5.28
C PHE A 189 -17.17 -5.46 4.33
N THR A 190 -17.05 -5.67 3.01
CA THR A 190 -17.24 -4.58 2.05
C THR A 190 -18.67 -4.04 1.98
N ASN A 191 -19.68 -4.90 2.13
CA ASN A 191 -21.09 -4.52 2.05
C ASN A 191 -21.57 -3.76 3.30
N ARG A 192 -21.11 -4.15 4.51
CA ARG A 192 -21.41 -3.42 5.74
C ARG A 192 -20.85 -1.99 5.72
N HIS A 193 -19.70 -1.78 5.06
CA HIS A 193 -19.15 -0.44 4.86
C HIS A 193 -19.91 0.38 3.81
N ARG A 194 -20.46 -0.25 2.77
CA ARG A 194 -21.24 0.42 1.71
C ARG A 194 -22.57 0.99 2.21
N ASN A 195 -23.21 0.33 3.18
CA ASN A 195 -24.52 0.74 3.68
C ASN A 195 -24.49 1.93 4.66
N GLU A 196 -23.30 2.32 5.15
CA GLU A 196 -23.17 3.41 6.12
C GLU A 196 -22.67 4.74 5.51
N ASN A 197 -22.17 4.78 4.26
CA ASN A 197 -21.75 6.02 3.58
C ASN A 197 -21.88 5.95 2.03
N LEU A 198 -22.88 6.68 1.51
CA LEU A 198 -23.14 7.11 0.13
C LEU A 198 -23.54 6.05 -0.95
N PRO A 199 -24.51 6.39 -1.84
CA PRO A 199 -25.00 5.50 -2.89
C PRO A 199 -24.04 5.52 -4.08
N GLY A 200 -23.17 4.52 -4.13
CA GLY A 200 -22.30 4.26 -5.27
C GLY A 200 -21.80 2.83 -5.20
N GLU A 201 -21.54 2.21 -6.34
CA GLU A 201 -20.74 1.00 -6.44
C GLU A 201 -19.44 1.20 -5.66
N PHE A 202 -19.02 0.18 -4.91
CA PHE A 202 -17.66 0.16 -4.34
C PHE A 202 -16.74 0.35 -5.55
N PRO A 203 -16.10 1.51 -5.76
CA PRO A 203 -15.26 1.65 -6.92
C PRO A 203 -14.16 0.64 -6.68
N LEU A 204 -14.03 -0.34 -7.58
CA LEU A 204 -12.70 -0.73 -8.01
C LEU A 204 -12.00 0.60 -8.19
N TYR A 205 -11.09 0.92 -7.28
CA TYR A 205 -10.39 2.20 -7.17
C TYR A 205 -10.52 2.96 -8.49
N ASN A 206 -11.36 4.00 -8.53
CA ASN A 206 -11.13 5.05 -9.52
C ASN A 206 -9.74 5.51 -9.17
N ALA A 207 -8.75 5.03 -9.93
CA ALA A 207 -7.35 5.36 -9.79
C ALA A 207 -7.30 6.84 -9.50
N THR A 208 -6.87 7.24 -8.31
CA THR A 208 -7.08 8.61 -7.84
C THR A 208 -6.59 9.58 -8.91
N PRO A 209 -7.48 10.30 -9.64
CA PRO A 209 -7.08 11.46 -10.40
C PRO A 209 -6.98 12.56 -9.34
N GLY A 210 -5.88 12.54 -8.57
CA GLY A 210 -5.75 13.41 -7.40
C GLY A 210 -4.35 13.49 -6.82
N ILE A 211 -3.35 12.97 -7.53
CA ILE A 211 -1.94 13.36 -7.33
C ILE A 211 -1.36 13.71 -8.70
N ILE A 212 -2.10 14.49 -9.46
CA ILE A 212 -1.50 15.31 -10.50
C ILE A 212 -1.92 16.73 -10.18
N PRO A 213 -0.98 17.66 -9.92
CA PRO A 213 -1.31 19.07 -9.76
C PRO A 213 -1.63 19.61 -11.15
N PHE A 214 -2.88 19.42 -11.57
CA PHE A 214 -3.47 20.25 -12.60
C PHE A 214 -4.46 21.17 -11.89
N GLU A 215 -4.20 22.45 -12.06
CA GLU A 215 -4.78 23.58 -11.36
C GLU A 215 -6.31 23.56 -11.34
N ASN A 216 -6.85 23.98 -10.18
CA ASN A 216 -8.17 24.61 -10.01
C ASN A 216 -9.41 23.80 -10.45
N GLN A 217 -10.00 23.03 -9.53
CA GLN A 217 -11.38 23.18 -9.03
C GLN A 217 -11.80 21.98 -8.17
N TYR A 218 -12.13 22.26 -6.91
CA TYR A 218 -13.05 21.56 -5.99
C TYR A 218 -13.05 20.03 -5.93
N ILE A 219 -12.65 19.48 -4.77
CA ILE A 219 -13.57 18.72 -3.90
C ILE A 219 -13.21 19.06 -2.44
N ASP A 220 -13.79 20.14 -1.95
CA ASP A 220 -14.16 20.22 -0.54
C ASP A 220 -15.26 19.17 -0.29
N ASP A 221 -15.21 18.50 0.86
CA ASP A 221 -16.12 17.44 1.36
C ASP A 221 -15.88 15.99 0.91
N LEU A 222 -14.81 15.35 1.40
CA LEU A 222 -14.84 13.90 1.64
C LEU A 222 -14.11 13.52 2.94
N ASN A 223 -14.85 13.60 4.05
CA ASN A 223 -14.47 13.05 5.36
C ASN A 223 -14.63 11.51 5.36
N TYR A 224 -13.86 10.83 4.51
CA TYR A 224 -14.13 9.45 4.08
C TYR A 224 -13.38 8.32 4.80
N TYR A 225 -12.49 8.65 5.74
CA TYR A 225 -11.64 7.65 6.39
C TYR A 225 -11.82 7.62 7.90
N LYS A 226 -12.83 6.87 8.36
CA LYS A 226 -12.80 6.25 9.70
C LYS A 226 -13.38 4.85 9.64
N LEU A 227 -12.50 3.85 9.53
CA LEU A 227 -12.80 2.54 10.05
C LEU A 227 -12.97 2.71 11.57
N ASP A 228 -14.18 2.52 12.10
CA ASP A 228 -14.39 2.47 13.54
C ASP A 228 -13.74 1.19 14.07
N LEU A 229 -12.46 1.29 14.41
CA LEU A 229 -11.64 0.23 14.99
C LEU A 229 -12.25 -0.35 16.27
N LYS A 230 -13.12 0.41 16.95
CA LYS A 230 -13.88 -0.04 18.12
C LYS A 230 -14.99 -1.00 17.68
N LYS A 231 -15.71 -0.70 16.58
CA LYS A 231 -16.74 -1.57 16.00
C LYS A 231 -16.17 -2.82 15.32
N ALA A 232 -15.07 -2.73 14.56
CA ALA A 232 -14.43 -3.92 13.96
C ALA A 232 -13.87 -4.87 15.05
N ARG A 233 -13.30 -4.31 16.13
CA ARG A 233 -13.02 -5.07 17.35
C ARG A 233 -14.28 -5.65 17.95
N ASN A 234 -15.39 -4.91 18.03
CA ASN A 234 -16.64 -5.41 18.58
C ASN A 234 -17.20 -6.57 17.75
N VAL A 235 -17.14 -6.54 16.42
CA VAL A 235 -17.58 -7.69 15.58
C VAL A 235 -16.71 -8.93 15.86
N LEU A 236 -15.39 -8.77 16.02
CA LEU A 236 -14.48 -9.87 16.40
C LEU A 236 -14.60 -10.30 17.88
N THR A 237 -15.24 -9.51 18.75
CA THR A 237 -15.30 -9.74 20.21
C THR A 237 -16.70 -9.95 20.78
N GLN A 238 -17.76 -9.65 20.03
CA GLN A 238 -19.14 -9.63 20.52
C GLN A 238 -19.90 -10.90 20.15
N GLU A 239 -19.56 -11.60 19.07
CA GLU A 239 -20.25 -12.85 18.69
C GLU A 239 -19.81 -14.09 19.49
N ASN A 240 -18.88 -13.98 20.44
CA ASN A 240 -18.45 -15.11 21.29
C ASN A 240 -17.99 -14.68 22.70
N ARG A 241 -18.80 -13.89 23.42
CA ARG A 241 -18.63 -13.79 24.88
C ARG A 241 -19.03 -15.08 25.62
N GLU A 242 -19.59 -16.06 24.91
CA GLU A 242 -19.79 -17.42 25.40
C GLU A 242 -18.89 -18.39 24.60
N GLY A 243 -17.66 -18.64 25.06
CA GLY A 243 -16.84 -19.73 24.51
C GLY A 243 -15.34 -19.47 24.48
N LEU A 244 -14.80 -19.05 23.35
CA LEU A 244 -13.36 -18.87 23.10
C LEU A 244 -13.18 -17.81 22.00
N SER A 245 -12.19 -16.91 22.12
CA SER A 245 -11.85 -16.03 20.99
C SER A 245 -11.41 -16.87 19.77
N LEU A 246 -11.66 -16.40 18.55
CA LEU A 246 -11.27 -17.11 17.31
C LEU A 246 -9.77 -17.50 17.32
N ILE A 247 -8.93 -16.65 17.90
CA ILE A 247 -7.50 -16.90 18.11
C ILE A 247 -7.29 -18.11 19.05
N ARG A 248 -7.97 -18.16 20.20
CA ARG A 248 -7.85 -19.29 21.15
C ARG A 248 -8.43 -20.59 20.57
N LYS A 249 -9.52 -20.51 19.81
CA LYS A 249 -10.08 -21.67 19.08
C LYS A 249 -9.07 -22.21 18.07
N ALA A 250 -8.42 -21.33 17.31
CA ALA A 250 -7.39 -21.70 16.36
C ALA A 250 -6.13 -22.27 17.05
N GLU A 251 -5.68 -21.69 18.15
CA GLU A 251 -4.57 -22.22 18.94
C GLU A 251 -4.87 -23.62 19.50
N ASN A 252 -6.10 -23.89 19.94
CA ASN A 252 -6.50 -25.23 20.40
C ASN A 252 -6.51 -26.26 19.26
N ILE A 253 -7.06 -25.91 18.09
CA ILE A 253 -7.02 -26.75 16.89
C ILE A 253 -5.57 -27.01 16.45
N ALA A 254 -4.69 -26.03 16.59
CA ALA A 254 -3.28 -26.17 16.24
C ALA A 254 -2.48 -27.05 17.22
N ARG A 255 -3.02 -27.33 18.42
CA ARG A 255 -2.41 -28.16 19.46
C ARG A 255 -2.88 -29.62 19.41
N SER A 256 -4.12 -29.85 19.00
CA SER A 256 -4.71 -31.18 18.74
C SER A 256 -4.14 -31.79 17.47
#